data_AF-S6AE49-F1
#
_entry.id   AF-S6AE49-F1
#
_cell.length_a   1.000
_cell.length_b   1.000
_cell.length_c   1.000
_cell.angle_alpha   90.00
_cell.angle_beta   90.00
_cell.angle_gamma   90.00
#
_symmetry.space_group_name_H-M   'P 1'
#
loop_
_entity.id
_entity.type
_entity.pdbx_description
1 polymer ?
#
loop_
_entity_poly.entity_id
_entity_poly.type
_entity_poly.pdbx_seq_one_letter_code
_entity_poly.pdbx_strand_id
1 'polypeptide(L)'
;MTPRTIGRKIAFGFSVFSIVSMVVSLVTLIYFMATRGSGDVITASLFATTLFFLSCGIVLYLMSKPPRYKLEPWDSIEKTE
;
A
#
# COMPACT_ATOMS: atom_id res chain seq x y z
N MET A 1 5.17 15.14 18.92
CA MET A 1 4.99 14.09 17.90
C MET A 1 5.63 14.61 16.61
N THR A 2 6.63 13.92 16.07
CA THR A 2 7.41 14.43 14.92
C THR A 2 6.61 14.26 13.62
N PRO A 3 6.74 15.15 12.62
CA PRO A 3 6.09 14.98 11.31
C PRO A 3 6.39 13.62 10.68
N ARG A 4 7.57 13.05 10.94
CA ARG A 4 7.97 11.71 10.48
C ARG A 4 7.17 10.57 11.13
N THR A 5 6.79 10.69 12.41
CA THR A 5 5.91 9.69 13.07
C THR A 5 4.47 9.80 12.59
N ILE A 6 4.02 10.99 12.21
CA ILE A 6 2.69 11.23 11.62
C ILE A 6 2.64 10.65 10.20
N GLY A 7 3.61 10.97 9.34
CA GLY A 7 3.71 10.44 7.99
C GLY A 7 3.77 8.91 7.95
N ARG A 8 4.49 8.30 8.90
CA ARG A 8 4.56 6.84 9.07
C ARG A 8 3.20 6.21 9.40
N LYS A 9 2.42 6.83 10.30
CA LYS A 9 1.06 6.36 10.63
C LYS A 9 0.11 6.47 9.43
N ILE A 10 0.20 7.57 8.69
CA ILE A 10 -0.61 7.80 7.49
C ILE A 10 -0.27 6.75 6.42
N ALA A 11 1.02 6.52 6.15
CA ALA A 11 1.48 5.51 5.21
C ALA A 11 0.99 4.10 5.58
N PHE A 12 1.00 3.75 6.88
CA PHE A 12 0.43 2.48 7.35
C PHE A 12 -1.08 2.40 7.13
N GLY A 13 -1.82 3.47 7.40
CA GLY A 13 -3.27 3.53 7.14
C GLY A 13 -3.60 3.32 5.67
N PHE A 14 -2.88 3.99 4.77
CA PHE A 14 -3.05 3.81 3.32
C PHE A 14 -2.60 2.43 2.83
N SER A 15 -1.58 1.83 3.44
CA SER A 15 -1.18 0.45 3.15
C SER A 15 -2.32 -0.52 3.44
N VAL A 16 -2.92 -0.45 4.62
CA VAL A 16 -4.06 -1.29 5.00
C VAL A 16 -5.24 -1.07 4.06
N PHE A 17 -5.57 0.19 3.75
CA PHE A 17 -6.64 0.51 2.81
C PHE A 17 -6.38 -0.10 1.43
N SER A 18 -5.15 0.04 0.91
CA SER A 18 -4.74 -0.52 -0.38
C SER A 18 -4.84 -2.05 -0.42
N ILE A 19 -4.43 -2.73 0.66
CA ILE A 19 -4.59 -4.19 0.80
C ILE A 19 -6.06 -4.59 0.80
N VAL A 20 -6.94 -3.86 1.49
CA VAL A 20 -8.39 -4.14 1.49
C VAL A 20 -8.97 -3.93 0.09
N SER A 21 -8.60 -2.85 -0.61
CA SER A 21 -9.01 -2.61 -1.99
C SER A 21 -8.50 -3.69 -2.95
N MET A 22 -7.30 -4.22 -2.73
CA MET A 22 -6.77 -5.38 -3.48
C MET A 22 -7.67 -6.60 -3.32
N VAL A 23 -8.09 -6.93 -2.08
CA VAL A 23 -8.98 -8.08 -1.82
C VAL A 23 -10.32 -7.91 -2.54
N VAL A 24 -10.93 -6.73 -2.47
CA VAL A 24 -12.19 -6.43 -3.18
C VAL A 24 -12.01 -6.58 -4.70
N SER A 25 -10.91 -6.05 -5.25
CA SER A 25 -10.57 -6.16 -6.67
C SER A 25 -10.33 -7.61 -7.10
N LEU A 26 -9.80 -8.46 -6.21
CA LEU A 26 -9.53 -9.86 -6.48
C LEU A 26 -10.81 -10.70 -6.49
N VAL A 27 -11.74 -10.43 -5.57
CA VAL A 27 -13.07 -11.08 -5.57
C VAL A 27 -13.84 -10.72 -6.84
N THR A 28 -13.84 -9.44 -7.24
CA THR A 28 -14.48 -9.01 -8.48
C THR A 28 -13.80 -9.62 -9.71
N LEU A 29 -12.47 -9.72 -9.73
CA LEU A 29 -11.76 -10.40 -10.80
C LEU A 29 -12.19 -11.86 -10.95
N ILE A 30 -12.27 -12.63 -9.86
CA ILE A 30 -12.68 -14.05 -9.91
C ILE A 30 -14.09 -14.18 -10.49
N TYR A 31 -15.01 -13.31 -10.07
CA TYR A 31 -16.38 -13.29 -10.58
C TYR A 31 -16.43 -12.97 -12.09
N PHE A 32 -15.69 -11.96 -12.55
CA PHE A 32 -15.63 -11.59 -13.97
C PHE A 32 -14.92 -12.63 -14.82
N MET A 33 -13.88 -13.27 -14.27
CA MET A 33 -13.16 -14.33 -14.96
C MET A 33 -14.03 -15.57 -15.18
N ALA A 34 -14.93 -15.89 -14.24
CA ALA A 34 -15.89 -16.98 -14.38
C ALA A 34 -17.05 -16.65 -15.35
N THR A 35 -17.46 -15.39 -15.42
CA THR A 35 -18.65 -14.98 -16.22
C THR A 35 -18.33 -14.55 -17.64
N ARG A 36 -17.17 -13.92 -17.87
CA ARG A 36 -16.82 -13.31 -19.17
C ARG A 36 -15.50 -13.82 -19.76
N GLY A 37 -14.69 -14.51 -18.97
CA GLY A 37 -13.40 -15.03 -19.41
C GLY A 37 -12.29 -13.98 -19.48
N SER A 38 -11.09 -14.44 -19.84
CA SER A 38 -9.85 -13.63 -19.87
C SER A 38 -9.72 -12.71 -21.08
N GLY A 39 -10.59 -12.85 -22.08
CA GLY A 39 -10.59 -12.03 -23.29
C GLY A 39 -11.31 -10.68 -23.14
N ASP A 40 -12.06 -10.48 -22.05
CA ASP A 40 -12.75 -9.21 -21.81
C ASP A 40 -11.78 -8.16 -21.24
N VAL A 41 -11.84 -6.94 -21.80
CA VAL A 41 -11.05 -5.77 -21.39
C VAL A 41 -11.28 -5.45 -19.91
N ILE A 42 -12.49 -5.70 -19.38
CA ILE A 42 -12.79 -5.49 -17.96
C ILE A 42 -12.00 -6.47 -17.09
N THR A 43 -11.92 -7.75 -17.46
CA THR A 43 -11.15 -8.76 -16.72
C THR A 43 -9.66 -8.41 -16.71
N ALA A 44 -9.12 -7.98 -17.86
CA ALA A 44 -7.73 -7.53 -17.97
C ALA A 44 -7.45 -6.28 -17.12
N SER A 45 -8.38 -5.32 -17.09
CA SER A 45 -8.29 -4.11 -16.27
C SER A 45 -8.33 -4.44 -14.78
N LEU A 46 -9.24 -5.33 -14.37
CA LEU A 46 -9.33 -5.82 -12.98
C LEU A 46 -8.03 -6.54 -12.57
N PHE A 47 -7.41 -7.28 -13.49
CA PHE A 47 -6.12 -7.92 -13.21
C PHE A 47 -5.03 -6.88 -12.95
N ALA A 48 -4.92 -5.87 -13.80
CA ALA A 48 -3.99 -4.77 -13.59
C ALA A 48 -4.25 -4.01 -12.27
N THR A 49 -5.51 -3.75 -11.91
CA THR A 49 -5.84 -3.05 -10.65
C THR A 49 -5.49 -3.88 -9.42
N THR A 50 -5.69 -5.21 -9.44
CA THR A 50 -5.28 -6.07 -8.31
C THR A 50 -3.78 -6.00 -8.05
N LEU A 51 -2.96 -6.09 -9.11
CA LEU A 51 -1.51 -6.01 -9.00
C LEU A 51 -1.05 -4.61 -8.57
N PHE A 52 -1.70 -3.56 -9.07
CA PHE A 52 -1.42 -2.20 -8.66
C PHE A 52 -1.65 -1.99 -7.16
N PHE A 53 -2.81 -2.38 -6.63
CA PHE A 53 -3.09 -2.24 -5.20
C PHE A 53 -2.19 -3.13 -4.35
N LEU A 54 -1.84 -4.33 -4.81
CA LEU A 54 -0.86 -5.18 -4.13
C LEU A 54 0.51 -4.48 -4.02
N SER A 55 1.02 -3.96 -5.14
CA SER A 55 2.32 -3.26 -5.17
C SER A 55 2.32 -2.03 -4.27
N CYS A 56 1.28 -1.20 -4.34
CA CYS A 56 1.12 0.00 -3.53
C CYS A 56 1.06 -0.35 -2.03
N GLY A 57 0.27 -1.36 -1.67
CA GLY A 57 0.15 -1.85 -0.30
C GLY A 57 1.50 -2.31 0.28
N ILE A 58 2.30 -3.03 -0.50
CA ILE A 58 3.64 -3.51 -0.10
C ILE A 58 4.60 -2.33 0.09
N VAL A 59 4.68 -1.41 -0.86
CA VAL A 59 5.60 -0.25 -0.79
C VAL A 59 5.27 0.62 0.43
N LEU A 60 4.00 0.94 0.63
CA LEU A 60 3.54 1.73 1.77
C LEU A 60 3.79 1.01 3.10
N TYR A 61 3.63 -0.31 3.14
CA TYR A 61 3.97 -1.11 4.32
C TYR A 61 5.47 -1.04 4.64
N LEU A 62 6.34 -1.16 3.63
CA LEU A 62 7.79 -1.06 3.83
C LEU A 62 8.21 0.34 4.29
N MET A 63 7.63 1.40 3.70
CA MET A 63 7.84 2.78 4.16
C MET A 63 7.34 3.01 5.59
N SER A 64 6.32 2.25 6.02
CA SER A 64 5.81 2.32 7.39
C SER A 64 6.68 1.61 8.43
N LYS A 65 7.78 0.94 8.04
CA LYS A 65 8.68 0.28 9.00
C LYS A 65 9.59 1.30 9.71
N PRO A 66 9.99 1.04 10.97
CA PRO A 66 10.96 1.91 11.63
C PRO A 66 12.30 1.84 10.90
N PRO A 67 13.05 2.96 10.82
CA PRO A 67 14.42 2.93 10.30
C PRO A 67 15.27 1.98 11.13
N ARG A 68 16.08 1.15 10.46
CA ARG A 68 16.97 0.18 11.11
C ARG A 68 18.24 0.82 11.70
N TYR A 69 18.59 2.02 11.23
CA TYR A 69 19.76 2.76 11.67
C TYR A 69 19.33 3.96 12.52
N LYS A 70 20.20 4.33 13.48
CA LYS A 70 20.07 5.59 14.21
C LYS A 70 20.19 6.72 13.19
N LEU A 71 19.13 7.50 13.07
CA LEU A 71 19.13 8.63 12.15
C LEU A 71 20.12 9.68 12.66
N GLU A 72 20.85 10.26 11.72
CA GLU A 72 21.78 11.34 11.97
C GLU A 72 21.07 12.57 12.57
N PRO A 73 21.78 13.46 13.27
CA PRO A 73 21.18 14.51 14.09
C PRO A 73 20.25 15.45 13.32
N TRP A 74 20.53 15.70 12.04
CA TRP A 74 19.71 16.56 11.17
C TRP A 74 18.37 15.92 10.77
N ASP A 75 18.24 14.59 10.84
CA ASP A 75 17.01 13.82 10.65
C ASP A 75 16.36 13.38 11.98
N SER A 76 17.08 13.59 13.09
CA SER A 76 16.61 13.32 14.44
C SER A 76 15.93 14.56 15.01
N ILE A 77 14.70 14.44 15.49
CA ILE A 77 14.08 15.49 16.30
C ILE A 77 14.49 15.25 17.76
N GLU A 78 15.78 15.24 18.04
CA GLU A 78 16.23 15.56 19.38
C GLU A 78 16.17 17.08 19.49
N LYS A 79 15.26 17.58 20.33
CA LYS A 79 15.41 18.93 20.84
C LYS A 79 16.76 18.94 21.54
N THR A 80 17.69 19.74 21.02
CA THR A 80 18.84 20.22 21.76
C THR A 80 18.27 20.91 23.01
N GLU A 81 18.19 20.19 24.12
CA GLU A 81 18.18 20.80 25.44
C GLU A 81 19.59 21.33 25.76
#